data_AF-Q3LW25-F1
#
_entry.id   AF-Q3LW25-F1
#
_cell.length_a   1.000
_cell.length_b   1.000
_cell.length_c   1.000
_cell.angle_alpha   90.00
_cell.angle_beta   90.00
_cell.angle_gamma   90.00
#
_symmetry.space_group_name_H-M   'P 1'
#
loop_
_entity.id
_entity.type
_entity.pdbx_description
1 polymer ?
#
loop_
_entity_poly.entity_id
_entity_poly.type
_entity_poly.pdbx_seq_one_letter_code
_entity_poly.pdbx_strand_id
1 'polypeptide(L)'
;MRITLKKRKTYKTNSNKFIIKKILGGKYVAKYIKKLRTSNKCKYTNKDIPTSNKKPRLSRIYGKEIHHKIVKQKLLIKFLKTENKSLRID
;
A
#
# COMPACT_ATOMS: atom_id res chain seq x y z
N MET A 1 -25.49 -3.83 -27.04
CA MET A 1 -26.02 -3.90 -25.65
C MET A 1 -25.84 -2.54 -24.98
N ARG A 2 -26.93 -1.88 -24.56
CA ARG A 2 -26.89 -0.56 -23.90
C ARG A 2 -27.06 -0.72 -22.38
N ILE A 3 -26.43 0.16 -21.60
CA ILE A 3 -26.50 0.18 -20.13
C ILE A 3 -26.76 1.59 -19.63
N THR A 4 -27.46 1.71 -18.51
CA THR A 4 -27.70 2.99 -17.85
C THR A 4 -26.73 3.18 -16.67
N LEU A 5 -26.23 4.41 -16.52
CA LEU A 5 -25.39 4.78 -15.38
C LEU A 5 -26.29 4.98 -14.15
N LYS A 6 -25.94 4.38 -13.02
CA LYS A 6 -26.70 4.54 -11.76
C LYS A 6 -26.36 5.84 -11.02
N LYS A 7 -25.18 6.43 -11.23
CA LYS A 7 -24.79 7.72 -10.63
C LYS A 7 -25.19 8.90 -11.51
N ARG A 8 -25.53 10.02 -10.86
CA ARG A 8 -25.76 11.32 -11.52
C ARG A 8 -24.52 11.87 -12.24
N LYS A 9 -23.31 11.48 -11.80
CA LYS A 9 -22.05 11.88 -12.46
C LYS A 9 -21.88 11.08 -13.76
N THR A 10 -21.90 11.77 -14.89
CA THR A 10 -21.81 11.20 -16.23
C THR A 10 -20.39 11.16 -16.78
N TYR A 11 -19.53 12.09 -16.36
CA TYR A 11 -18.16 12.19 -16.86
C TYR A 11 -17.29 10.98 -16.51
N LYS A 12 -16.40 10.62 -17.46
CA LYS A 12 -15.40 9.55 -17.31
C LYS A 12 -14.21 10.03 -16.48
N THR A 13 -14.34 9.92 -15.16
CA THR A 13 -13.30 10.31 -14.20
C THR A 13 -12.73 9.08 -13.46
N ASN A 14 -11.56 9.22 -12.84
CA ASN A 14 -10.93 8.13 -12.08
C ASN A 14 -11.79 7.62 -10.90
N SER A 15 -12.71 8.42 -10.38
CA SER A 15 -13.65 8.03 -9.32
C SER A 15 -14.97 7.46 -9.86
N ASN A 16 -15.19 7.51 -11.19
CA ASN A 16 -16.42 7.09 -11.85
C ASN A 16 -16.23 5.92 -12.81
N LYS A 17 -15.17 5.12 -12.63
CA LYS A 17 -14.95 3.89 -13.39
C LYS A 17 -16.00 2.83 -13.00
N PHE A 18 -16.46 2.05 -13.96
CA PHE A 18 -17.42 0.96 -13.75
C PHE A 18 -17.06 -0.24 -14.64
N ILE A 19 -17.47 -1.43 -14.21
CA ILE A 19 -17.48 -2.64 -15.03
C ILE A 19 -18.93 -3.02 -15.32
N ILE A 20 -19.13 -3.65 -16.46
CA ILE A 20 -20.41 -4.23 -16.82
C ILE A 20 -20.47 -5.62 -16.18
N LYS A 21 -21.49 -5.87 -15.36
CA LYS A 21 -21.70 -7.17 -14.73
C LYS A 21 -23.09 -7.70 -15.08
N LYS A 22 -23.16 -8.96 -15.52
CA LYS A 22 -24.43 -9.69 -15.65
C LYS A 22 -24.94 -10.04 -14.25
N ILE A 23 -26.19 -9.70 -13.97
CA ILE A 23 -26.86 -10.01 -12.70
C ILE A 23 -27.79 -11.21 -12.91
N LEU A 24 -28.15 -11.88 -11.81
CA LEU A 24 -29.26 -12.82 -11.75
C LEU A 24 -30.51 -12.17 -12.40
N GLY A 25 -31.13 -12.86 -13.35
CA GLY A 25 -32.20 -12.31 -14.18
C GLY A 25 -31.76 -11.75 -15.56
N GLY A 26 -30.53 -12.03 -15.99
CA GLY A 26 -30.08 -11.81 -17.38
C GLY A 26 -29.76 -10.37 -17.77
N LYS A 27 -30.04 -9.39 -16.90
CA LYS A 27 -29.76 -7.97 -17.13
C LYS A 27 -28.28 -7.64 -16.91
N TYR A 28 -27.76 -6.70 -17.71
CA TYR A 28 -26.42 -6.16 -17.55
C TYR A 28 -26.48 -4.79 -16.87
N VAL A 29 -25.67 -4.61 -15.82
CA VAL A 29 -25.69 -3.40 -15.00
C VAL A 29 -24.27 -2.85 -14.81
N ALA A 30 -24.15 -1.52 -14.77
CA ALA A 30 -22.91 -0.84 -14.44
C ALA A 30 -22.61 -0.95 -12.92
N LYS A 31 -21.55 -1.69 -12.56
CA LYS A 31 -21.02 -1.77 -11.19
C LYS A 31 -19.81 -0.84 -11.06
N TYR A 32 -19.95 0.21 -10.26
CA TYR A 32 -18.87 1.17 -10.00
C TYR A 32 -17.72 0.54 -9.22
N ILE A 33 -16.50 0.89 -9.61
CA ILE A 33 -15.26 0.40 -9.00
C ILE A 33 -14.60 1.53 -8.22
N LYS A 34 -14.18 1.20 -6.99
CA LYS A 34 -13.35 2.11 -6.18
C LYS A 34 -11.95 2.19 -6.78
N LYS A 35 -11.27 3.33 -6.60
CA LYS A 35 -9.87 3.47 -6.99
C LYS A 35 -9.03 2.38 -6.31
N LEU A 36 -8.10 1.78 -7.05
CA LEU A 36 -7.12 0.85 -6.50
C LEU A 36 -6.25 1.60 -5.48
N ARG A 37 -6.05 1.00 -4.31
CA ARG A 37 -5.13 1.54 -3.30
C ARG A 37 -3.70 1.26 -3.75
N THR A 38 -2.84 2.25 -3.62
CA THR A 38 -1.40 2.08 -3.80
C THR A 38 -0.81 1.31 -2.62
N SER A 39 0.19 0.49 -2.89
CA SER A 39 0.99 -0.21 -1.89
C SER A 39 1.83 0.79 -1.08
N ASN A 40 2.12 0.44 0.17
CA ASN A 40 3.06 1.20 1.00
C ASN A 40 4.47 0.97 0.46
N LYS A 41 5.18 2.04 0.13
CA LYS A 41 6.55 1.98 -0.40
C LYS A 41 7.58 2.20 0.69
N CYS A 42 8.71 1.52 0.56
CA CYS A 42 9.85 1.72 1.44
C CYS A 42 10.53 3.06 1.18
N LYS A 43 10.75 3.86 2.23
CA LYS A 43 11.35 5.21 2.15
C LYS A 43 12.70 5.26 1.43
N TYR A 44 13.48 4.19 1.47
CA TYR A 44 14.85 4.18 0.94
C TYR A 44 15.00 3.52 -0.43
N THR A 45 14.15 2.55 -0.75
CA THR A 45 14.28 1.75 -1.99
C THR A 45 13.11 1.94 -2.94
N ASN A 46 12.07 2.65 -2.51
CA ASN A 46 10.79 2.81 -3.22
C ASN A 46 10.11 1.49 -3.63
N LYS A 47 10.57 0.35 -3.09
CA LYS A 47 10.00 -0.98 -3.27
C LYS A 47 8.83 -1.18 -2.32
N ASP A 48 7.85 -1.94 -2.76
CA ASP A 48 6.64 -2.23 -1.98
C ASP A 48 6.94 -3.01 -0.71
N ILE A 49 6.32 -2.60 0.38
CA ILE A 49 6.37 -3.28 1.67
C ILE A 49 5.21 -4.27 1.70
N PRO A 50 5.46 -5.55 2.05
CA PRO A 50 4.43 -6.58 2.06
C PRO A 50 3.48 -6.39 3.26
N THR A 51 2.59 -5.40 3.16
CA THR A 51 1.49 -5.17 4.11
C THR A 51 0.17 -5.59 3.48
N SER A 52 -0.69 -6.23 4.26
CA SER A 52 -2.05 -6.54 3.83
C SER A 52 -3.04 -5.56 4.45
N ASN A 53 -4.24 -5.45 3.88
CA ASN A 53 -5.30 -4.62 4.49
C ASN A 53 -5.66 -5.08 5.91
N LYS A 54 -5.52 -6.37 6.22
CA LYS A 54 -5.76 -6.94 7.56
C LYS A 54 -4.62 -6.65 8.53
N LYS A 55 -3.39 -6.49 8.03
CA LYS A 55 -2.18 -6.22 8.80
C LYS A 55 -1.48 -5.00 8.20
N PRO A 56 -1.90 -3.78 8.59
CA PRO A 56 -1.40 -2.54 8.00
C PRO A 56 0.06 -2.24 8.38
N ARG A 57 0.63 -2.98 9.32
CA ARG A 57 2.03 -2.97 9.71
C ARG A 57 2.52 -4.40 9.97
N LEU A 58 3.79 -4.65 9.68
CA LEU A 58 4.48 -5.83 10.18
C LEU A 58 4.74 -5.68 11.69
N SER A 59 4.90 -6.78 12.42
CA SER A 59 5.12 -6.80 13.88
C SER A 59 6.46 -6.20 14.33
N ARG A 60 7.44 -6.12 13.41
CA ARG A 60 8.76 -5.56 13.69
C ARG A 60 8.80 -4.02 13.72
N ILE A 61 9.87 -3.50 14.31
CA ILE A 61 10.22 -2.07 14.28
C ILE A 61 10.33 -1.59 12.82
N TYR A 62 9.78 -0.41 12.55
CA TYR A 62 9.65 0.19 11.22
C TYR A 62 8.91 -0.68 10.19
N GLY A 63 8.02 -1.57 10.66
CA GLY A 63 7.31 -2.56 9.85
C GLY A 63 6.38 -1.99 8.77
N LYS A 64 6.07 -0.68 8.81
CA LYS A 64 5.26 0.02 7.80
C LYS A 64 6.10 0.87 6.82
N GLU A 65 7.36 1.15 7.15
CA GLU A 65 8.13 2.21 6.48
C GLU A 65 9.40 1.70 5.77
N ILE A 66 10.03 0.68 6.34
CA ILE A 66 11.39 0.27 5.94
C ILE A 66 11.43 -1.25 5.74
N HIS A 67 12.18 -1.72 4.73
CA HIS A 67 12.47 -3.15 4.51
C HIS A 67 13.35 -3.77 5.60
N HIS A 68 13.19 -5.07 5.85
CA HIS A 68 13.92 -5.80 6.90
C HIS A 68 15.44 -5.69 6.75
N LYS A 69 15.98 -5.71 5.52
CA LYS A 69 17.42 -5.57 5.26
C LYS A 69 17.99 -4.24 5.78
N ILE A 70 17.26 -3.16 5.57
CA ILE A 70 17.68 -1.81 5.98
C ILE A 70 17.54 -1.65 7.49
N VAL A 71 16.53 -2.27 8.10
CA VAL A 71 16.42 -2.29 9.57
C VAL A 71 17.64 -2.98 10.18
N LYS A 72 18.07 -4.13 9.64
CA LYS A 72 19.28 -4.83 10.09
C LYS A 72 20.53 -3.95 9.99
N GLN A 73 20.73 -3.28 8.85
CA GLN A 73 21.86 -2.37 8.65
C GLN A 73 21.84 -1.19 9.63
N LYS A 74 20.68 -0.55 9.81
CA LYS A 74 20.53 0.55 10.77
C LYS A 74 20.87 0.14 12.20
N LEU A 75 20.42 -1.04 12.61
CA LEU A 75 20.63 -1.56 13.95
C LEU A 75 22.13 -1.81 14.18
N LEU A 76 22.80 -2.42 13.20
CA LEU A 76 24.25 -2.65 13.24
C LEU A 76 25.05 -1.34 13.25
N ILE A 77 24.72 -0.38 12.38
CA ILE A 77 25.38 0.94 12.36
C ILE A 77 25.19 1.66 13.69
N LYS A 78 23.98 1.60 14.28
CA LYS A 78 23.71 2.24 15.57
C LYS A 78 24.53 1.59 16.67
N PHE A 79 24.60 0.25 16.69
CA PHE A 79 25.40 -0.53 17.63
C PHE A 79 26.89 -0.20 17.55
N LEU A 80 27.49 -0.23 16.36
CA LEU A 80 28.92 0.09 16.19
C LEU A 80 29.23 1.54 16.58
N LYS A 81 28.32 2.48 16.30
CA LYS A 81 28.48 3.88 16.70
C LYS A 81 28.40 4.06 18.23
N THR A 82 27.62 3.25 18.93
CA THR A 82 27.54 3.31 20.39
C THR A 82 28.78 2.70 21.03
N GLU A 83 29.23 1.54 20.55
CA GLU A 83 30.46 0.88 21.03
C GLU A 83 31.71 1.75 20.83
N ASN A 84 31.89 2.31 19.63
CA ASN A 84 33.02 3.19 19.38
C ASN A 84 32.96 4.51 20.18
N LYS A 85 31.78 4.90 20.67
CA LYS A 85 31.64 6.09 21.51
C LYS A 85 31.99 5.79 22.97
N SER A 86 31.62 4.63 23.51
CA SER A 86 32.02 4.23 24.86
C SER A 86 33.54 4.07 24.96
N LEU A 87 34.16 3.39 23.99
CA LEU A 87 35.62 3.17 23.96
C LEU A 87 36.48 4.45 23.83
N ARG A 88 35.89 5.59 23.47
CA ARG A 88 36.62 6.88 23.37
C ARG A 88 36.55 7.71 24.66
N ILE A 89 35.73 7.30 25.61
CA ILE A 89 35.51 8.01 26.88
C ILE A 89 36.40 7.40 28.00
N ASP A 90 36.90 6.18 27.79
CA ASP A 90 37.97 5.55 28.57
C ASP A 90 39.36 5.98 28.06
#